data_AF-A0A3N5S8J6-F1
#
_entry.id   AF-A0A3N5S8J6-F1
#
_cell.length_a   1.000
_cell.length_b   1.000
_cell.length_c   1.000
_cell.angle_alpha   90.00
_cell.angle_beta   90.00
_cell.angle_gamma   90.00
#
_symmetry.space_group_name_H-M   'P 1'
#
loop_
_entity.id
_entity.type
_entity.pdbx_description
1 polymer ?
#
loop_
_entity_poly.entity_id
_entity_poly.type
_entity_poly.pdbx_seq_one_letter_code
_entity_poly.pdbx_strand_id
1 'polypeptide(L)'
;MRSRSSLYVLIVCCLIALGGIWFFSTLEHQESLPAFPATVNRDCAPWDGTAFTISMPVEESVINISIYQSPDIRLPVTFSFPDGTGRVGSAFLLLPAGMPEELNGKVSFQGVRQGIPVDGNFDLLTETGEQFKGRFKAEWENQPVYCG
;
A
#
# COMPACT_ATOMS: atom_id res chain seq x y z
N MET A 1 -32.71 32.15 41.10
CA MET A 1 -32.38 32.01 39.66
C MET A 1 -31.12 31.15 39.40
N ARG A 2 -30.90 30.04 40.14
CA ARG A 2 -29.66 29.24 40.08
C ARG A 2 -29.80 27.86 39.40
N SER A 3 -31.00 27.51 38.95
CA SER A 3 -31.34 26.15 38.44
C SER A 3 -31.23 26.02 36.91
N ARG A 4 -31.35 27.12 36.15
CA ARG A 4 -31.38 27.05 34.69
C ARG A 4 -30.02 26.85 34.05
N SER A 5 -28.96 27.44 34.61
CA SER A 5 -27.58 27.29 34.10
C SER A 5 -27.05 25.86 34.21
N SER A 6 -27.44 25.12 35.26
CA SER A 6 -27.02 23.73 35.46
C SER A 6 -27.56 22.77 34.40
N LEU A 7 -28.75 23.06 33.87
CA LEU A 7 -29.40 22.24 32.84
C LEU A 7 -28.70 22.36 31.48
N TYR A 8 -28.25 23.58 31.12
CA TYR A 8 -27.53 23.80 29.86
C TYR A 8 -26.17 23.10 29.83
N VAL A 9 -25.43 23.09 30.95
CA VAL A 9 -24.12 22.42 31.03
C VAL A 9 -24.27 20.90 30.84
N LEU A 10 -25.30 20.30 31.44
CA LEU A 10 -25.59 18.87 31.28
C LEU A 10 -25.95 18.50 29.84
N ILE A 11 -26.77 19.31 29.18
CA ILE A 11 -27.16 19.08 27.78
C ILE A 11 -25.95 19.17 26.85
N VAL A 12 -25.07 20.17 27.02
CA VAL A 12 -23.86 20.31 26.22
C VAL A 12 -22.90 19.14 26.43
N CYS A 13 -22.68 18.70 27.67
CA CYS A 13 -21.88 17.50 27.95
C CYS A 13 -22.47 16.23 27.32
N CYS A 14 -23.79 16.06 27.37
CA CYS A 14 -24.46 14.93 26.71
C CYS A 14 -24.27 14.95 25.19
N LEU A 15 -24.38 16.12 24.55
CA LEU A 15 -24.17 16.24 23.11
C LEU A 15 -22.71 15.96 22.69
N ILE A 16 -21.73 16.39 23.49
CA ILE A 16 -20.31 16.09 23.24
C ILE A 16 -20.03 14.60 23.43
N ALA A 17 -20.58 13.97 24.47
CA ALA A 17 -20.41 12.54 24.72
C ALA A 17 -21.05 11.70 23.59
N LEU A 18 -22.26 12.05 23.16
CA LEU A 18 -22.96 11.38 22.07
C LEU A 18 -22.23 11.57 20.73
N GLY A 19 -21.74 12.78 20.44
CA GLY A 19 -20.94 13.06 19.24
C GLY A 19 -19.59 12.32 19.23
N GLY A 20 -18.93 12.22 20.39
CA GLY A 20 -17.70 11.46 20.56
C GLY A 20 -17.90 9.98 20.28
N ILE A 21 -18.93 9.36 20.87
CA ILE A 21 -19.24 7.94 20.66
C ILE A 21 -19.50 7.66 19.17
N TRP A 22 -20.27 8.52 18.49
CA TRP A 22 -20.55 8.36 17.07
C TRP A 22 -19.27 8.44 16.21
N PHE A 23 -18.39 9.40 16.52
CA PHE A 23 -17.10 9.55 15.84
C PHE A 23 -16.20 8.33 16.02
N PHE A 24 -16.11 7.76 17.24
CA PHE A 24 -15.32 6.57 17.50
C PHE A 24 -15.92 5.30 16.87
N SER A 25 -17.24 5.12 16.86
CA SER A 25 -17.88 3.97 16.21
C SER A 25 -17.69 3.94 14.70
N THR A 26 -17.45 5.10 14.07
CA THR A 26 -17.21 5.18 12.62
C THR A 26 -15.79 4.71 12.26
N LEU A 27 -14.84 4.80 13.19
CA LEU A 27 -13.45 4.34 13.03
C LEU A 27 -13.32 2.81 13.13
N GLU A 28 -14.23 2.15 13.85
CA GLU A 28 -14.17 0.70 14.11
C GLU A 28 -14.66 -0.17 12.94
N HIS A 29 -15.35 0.42 11.96
CA HIS A 29 -15.90 -0.29 10.78
C HIS A 29 -14.97 -0.28 9.56
N GLN A 30 -13.69 0.03 9.72
CA GLN A 30 -12.73 -0.12 8.63
C GLN A 30 -12.48 -1.62 8.44
N GLU A 31 -13.26 -2.26 7.54
CA GLU A 31 -13.07 -3.65 7.13
C GLU A 31 -11.59 -3.89 6.87
N SER A 32 -11.02 -4.88 7.56
CA SER A 32 -9.61 -5.17 7.45
C SER A 32 -9.31 -5.61 6.03
N LEU A 33 -8.62 -4.76 5.26
CA LEU A 33 -8.16 -5.10 3.92
C LEU A 33 -7.41 -6.46 3.94
N PRO A 34 -7.66 -7.34 2.95
CA PRO A 34 -7.01 -8.63 2.87
C PRO A 34 -5.49 -8.45 2.85
N ALA A 35 -4.77 -9.32 3.56
CA ALA A 35 -3.32 -9.29 3.66
C ALA A 35 -2.71 -10.38 2.78
N PHE A 36 -1.87 -9.97 1.84
CA PHE A 36 -1.18 -10.84 0.90
C PHE A 36 0.27 -11.07 1.37
N PRO A 37 0.73 -12.33 1.46
CA PRO A 37 2.16 -12.58 1.62
C PRO A 37 2.89 -12.12 0.35
N ALA A 38 4.10 -11.59 0.51
CA ALA A 38 4.87 -11.07 -0.59
C ALA A 38 6.37 -11.34 -0.41
N THR A 39 7.14 -11.18 -1.47
CA THR A 39 8.61 -11.16 -1.40
C THR A 39 9.16 -9.87 -1.97
N VAL A 40 10.31 -9.44 -1.45
CA VAL A 40 11.07 -8.30 -1.96
C VAL A 40 12.38 -8.82 -2.52
N ASN A 41 12.62 -8.50 -3.79
CA ASN A 41 13.85 -8.79 -4.49
C ASN A 41 14.58 -7.49 -4.81
N ARG A 42 15.91 -7.50 -4.68
CA ARG A 42 16.72 -6.44 -5.31
C ARG A 42 16.63 -6.62 -6.83
N ASP A 43 16.67 -5.52 -7.54
CA ASP A 43 16.56 -5.52 -8.99
C ASP A 43 17.35 -4.35 -9.58
N CYS A 44 17.43 -4.28 -10.89
CA CYS A 44 18.03 -3.15 -11.60
C CYS A 44 16.97 -2.42 -12.43
N ALA A 45 17.03 -1.10 -12.37
CA ALA A 45 16.23 -0.25 -13.24
C ALA A 45 16.70 -0.42 -14.71
N PRO A 46 15.86 -0.12 -15.71
CA PRO A 46 16.22 -0.25 -17.12
C PRO A 46 17.43 0.59 -17.60
N TRP A 47 17.88 1.55 -16.80
CA TRP A 47 19.03 2.43 -17.05
C TRP A 47 20.21 2.14 -16.11
N ASP A 48 20.33 0.89 -15.66
CA ASP A 48 21.39 0.40 -14.76
C ASP A 48 21.40 1.05 -13.36
N GLY A 49 20.28 1.67 -12.97
CA GLY A 49 20.06 2.16 -11.61
C GLY A 49 19.66 1.05 -10.64
N THR A 50 19.69 1.32 -9.34
CA THR A 50 19.16 0.40 -8.34
C THR A 50 17.63 0.35 -8.40
N ALA A 51 17.06 -0.84 -8.27
CA ALA A 51 15.63 -1.04 -8.11
C ALA A 51 15.33 -2.12 -7.05
N PHE A 52 14.06 -2.26 -6.73
CA PHE A 52 13.54 -3.42 -6.01
C PHE A 52 12.17 -3.79 -6.56
N THR A 53 11.85 -5.07 -6.50
CA THR A 53 10.59 -5.61 -7.00
C THR A 53 9.86 -6.34 -5.87
N ILE A 54 8.60 -5.99 -5.65
CA ILE A 54 7.68 -6.71 -4.77
C ILE A 54 6.90 -7.71 -5.60
N SER A 55 6.93 -8.98 -5.22
CA SER A 55 6.16 -10.05 -5.86
C SER A 55 5.10 -10.57 -4.91
N MET A 56 3.84 -10.55 -5.36
CA MET A 56 2.67 -10.97 -4.59
C MET A 56 1.90 -12.05 -5.36
N PRO A 57 1.91 -13.31 -4.91
CA PRO A 57 1.05 -14.33 -5.49
C PRO A 57 -0.42 -13.99 -5.23
N VAL A 58 -1.23 -14.03 -6.28
CA VAL A 58 -2.69 -13.81 -6.24
C VAL A 58 -3.34 -14.90 -7.09
N GLU A 59 -4.01 -15.83 -6.43
CA GLU A 59 -4.60 -17.02 -7.05
C GLU A 59 -3.56 -17.81 -7.87
N GLU A 60 -3.73 -17.89 -9.19
CA GLU A 60 -2.79 -18.54 -10.12
C GLU A 60 -1.78 -17.55 -10.72
N SER A 61 -1.89 -16.25 -10.43
CA SER A 61 -1.09 -15.18 -11.02
C SER A 61 -0.13 -14.55 -9.99
N VAL A 62 0.76 -13.67 -10.45
CA VAL A 62 1.65 -12.90 -9.58
C VAL A 62 1.58 -11.42 -9.93
N ILE A 63 1.28 -10.57 -8.95
CA ILE A 63 1.45 -9.12 -9.09
C ILE A 63 2.91 -8.79 -8.80
N ASN A 64 3.58 -8.18 -9.78
CA ASN A 64 4.92 -7.63 -9.63
C ASN A 64 4.86 -6.10 -9.61
N ILE A 65 5.43 -5.49 -8.58
CA ILE A 65 5.58 -4.04 -8.46
C ILE A 65 7.06 -3.71 -8.39
N SER A 66 7.60 -3.16 -9.46
CA SER A 66 8.99 -2.72 -9.53
C SER A 66 9.09 -1.24 -9.24
N ILE A 67 10.04 -0.86 -8.38
CA ILE A 67 10.32 0.51 -7.98
C ILE A 67 11.77 0.82 -8.36
N TYR A 68 11.97 1.78 -9.27
CA TYR A 68 13.27 2.08 -9.87
C TYR A 68 14.08 3.07 -9.03
N GLN A 69 14.23 2.78 -7.74
CA GLN A 69 15.06 3.51 -6.80
C GLN A 69 15.61 2.58 -5.71
N SER A 70 16.60 3.07 -4.96
CA SER A 70 17.22 2.31 -3.88
C SER A 70 16.23 1.98 -2.75
N PRO A 71 16.29 0.77 -2.14
CA PRO A 71 15.42 0.35 -1.03
C PRO A 71 15.84 0.94 0.34
N ASP A 72 16.08 2.26 0.42
CA ASP A 72 16.24 3.02 1.68
C ASP A 72 15.20 4.16 1.76
N ILE A 73 13.93 3.78 1.79
CA ILE A 73 12.80 4.69 1.93
C ILE A 73 12.40 4.74 3.41
N ARG A 74 12.74 5.85 4.08
CA ARG A 74 12.58 5.96 5.54
C ARG A 74 11.23 6.52 5.99
N LEU A 75 10.54 7.22 5.08
CA LEU A 75 9.25 7.84 5.34
C LEU A 75 8.17 7.12 4.52
N PRO A 76 6.92 7.09 5.00
CA PRO A 76 5.81 6.58 4.22
C PRO A 76 5.74 7.28 2.86
N VAL A 77 5.56 6.49 1.80
CA VAL A 77 5.53 6.99 0.42
C VAL A 77 4.44 6.26 -0.37
N THR A 78 3.87 6.95 -1.36
CA THR A 78 2.93 6.38 -2.30
C THR A 78 3.41 6.62 -3.72
N PHE A 79 3.45 5.55 -4.50
CA PHE A 79 3.73 5.58 -5.92
C PHE A 79 2.44 5.37 -6.71
N SER A 80 2.36 5.99 -7.89
CA SER A 80 1.24 5.83 -8.82
C SER A 80 1.74 5.25 -10.13
N PHE A 81 0.97 4.34 -10.72
CA PHE A 81 1.30 3.62 -11.94
C PHE A 81 0.21 3.80 -13.00
N PRO A 82 0.61 3.97 -14.27
CA PRO A 82 1.92 4.45 -14.69
C PRO A 82 2.16 5.88 -14.16
N ASP A 83 3.41 6.26 -13.94
CA ASP A 83 3.78 7.61 -13.49
C ASP A 83 3.89 8.62 -14.66
N GLY A 84 3.62 8.17 -15.89
CA GLY A 84 3.75 8.94 -17.13
C GLY A 84 5.19 9.22 -17.57
N THR A 85 6.19 8.97 -16.72
CA THR A 85 7.61 9.22 -17.04
C THR A 85 8.42 7.94 -17.22
N GLY A 86 7.89 6.80 -16.75
CA GLY A 86 8.57 5.51 -16.71
C GLY A 86 9.72 5.45 -15.70
N ARG A 87 9.89 6.48 -14.85
CA ARG A 87 11.04 6.61 -13.95
C ARG A 87 10.79 6.12 -12.55
N VAL A 88 9.53 6.12 -12.10
CA VAL A 88 9.18 5.65 -10.75
C VAL A 88 9.27 4.12 -10.66
N GLY A 89 8.80 3.41 -11.68
CA GLY A 89 8.60 1.98 -11.60
C GLY A 89 7.53 1.49 -12.56
N SER A 90 7.11 0.24 -12.35
CA SER A 90 6.04 -0.41 -13.10
C SER A 90 5.27 -1.37 -12.19
N ALA A 91 4.03 -1.67 -12.56
CA ALA A 91 3.21 -2.68 -11.90
C ALA A 91 2.62 -3.58 -12.98
N PHE A 92 2.77 -4.90 -12.83
CA PHE A 92 2.31 -5.90 -13.78
C PHE A 92 1.61 -7.06 -13.09
N LEU A 93 0.60 -7.60 -13.75
CA LEU A 93 0.03 -8.91 -13.45
C LEU A 93 0.68 -9.95 -14.38
N LEU A 94 1.39 -10.90 -13.78
CA LEU A 94 2.01 -12.02 -14.47
C LEU A 94 1.05 -13.20 -14.48
N LEU A 95 0.54 -13.53 -15.66
CA LEU A 95 -0.33 -14.68 -15.89
C LEU A 95 0.51 -15.95 -16.14
N PRO A 96 0.07 -17.15 -15.70
CA PRO A 96 0.78 -18.42 -15.92
C PRO A 96 1.15 -18.71 -17.37
N ALA A 97 0.27 -18.32 -18.29
CA ALA A 97 0.40 -18.52 -19.72
C ALA A 97 -0.15 -17.29 -20.44
N GLY A 98 0.67 -16.23 -20.50
CA GLY A 98 0.26 -14.99 -21.14
C GLY A 98 1.38 -13.96 -21.19
N MET A 99 1.09 -12.86 -21.87
CA MET A 99 1.90 -11.65 -21.75
C MET A 99 1.59 -10.98 -20.40
N PRO A 100 2.57 -10.37 -19.73
CA PRO A 100 2.32 -9.51 -18.59
C PRO A 100 1.29 -8.44 -18.93
N GLU A 101 0.31 -8.25 -18.05
CA GLU A 101 -0.69 -7.18 -18.17
C GLU A 101 -0.27 -6.00 -17.27
N GLU A 102 -0.28 -4.78 -17.79
CA GLU A 102 0.07 -3.58 -17.03
C GLU A 102 -1.06 -3.22 -16.05
N LEU A 103 -0.67 -2.88 -14.82
CA LEU A 103 -1.58 -2.47 -13.77
C LEU A 103 -1.48 -0.96 -13.53
N ASN A 104 -2.63 -0.32 -13.42
CA ASN A 104 -2.78 1.08 -13.09
C ASN A 104 -3.16 1.24 -11.62
N GLY A 105 -2.80 2.34 -10.98
CA GLY A 105 -3.26 2.62 -9.61
C GLY A 105 -2.15 3.04 -8.68
N LYS A 106 -2.23 2.66 -7.40
CA LYS A 106 -1.34 3.16 -6.35
C LYS A 106 -0.82 2.06 -5.44
N VAL A 107 0.42 2.24 -5.02
CA VAL A 107 1.08 1.39 -4.02
C VAL A 107 1.71 2.29 -2.97
N SER A 108 1.41 2.02 -1.71
CA SER A 108 1.92 2.76 -0.57
C SER A 108 2.80 1.87 0.30
N PHE A 109 3.93 2.41 0.74
CA PHE A 109 4.86 1.75 1.64
C PHE A 109 4.93 2.54 2.95
N GLN A 110 5.00 1.86 4.09
CA GLN A 110 5.29 2.53 5.38
C GLN A 110 6.77 2.90 5.49
N GLY A 111 7.62 2.11 4.84
CA GLY A 111 9.05 2.30 4.71
C GLY A 111 9.64 1.07 4.03
N VAL A 112 10.79 1.24 3.38
CA VAL A 112 11.51 0.16 2.72
C VAL A 112 12.94 0.24 3.17
N ARG A 113 13.42 -0.82 3.83
CA ARG A 113 14.82 -0.95 4.25
C ARG A 113 15.28 -2.36 4.01
N GLN A 114 16.48 -2.48 3.48
CA GLN A 114 17.10 -3.76 3.19
C GLN A 114 17.18 -4.65 4.44
N GLY A 115 16.73 -5.89 4.30
CA GLY A 115 16.76 -6.91 5.37
C GLY A 115 15.68 -6.74 6.44
N ILE A 116 14.80 -5.75 6.32
CA ILE A 116 13.64 -5.56 7.20
C ILE A 116 12.38 -5.85 6.38
N PRO A 117 11.41 -6.64 6.90
CA PRO A 117 10.14 -6.86 6.22
C PRO A 117 9.48 -5.54 5.82
N VAL A 118 8.89 -5.52 4.64
CA VAL A 118 8.27 -4.33 4.05
C VAL A 118 6.75 -4.46 4.14
N ASP A 119 6.13 -3.53 4.86
CA ASP A 119 4.67 -3.42 4.94
C ASP A 119 4.14 -2.33 3.99
N GLY A 120 3.05 -2.62 3.30
CA GLY A 120 2.42 -1.69 2.39
C GLY A 120 0.98 -2.01 2.05
N ASN A 121 0.39 -1.13 1.26
CA ASN A 121 -0.97 -1.26 0.72
C ASN A 121 -0.94 -1.05 -0.79
N PHE A 122 -1.87 -1.65 -1.49
CA PHE A 122 -2.03 -1.47 -2.93
C PHE A 122 -3.50 -1.37 -3.31
N ASP A 123 -3.76 -0.60 -4.34
CA ASP A 123 -5.03 -0.45 -5.03
C ASP A 123 -4.71 -0.33 -6.51
N LEU A 124 -4.74 -1.47 -7.19
CA LEU A 124 -4.31 -1.64 -8.58
C LEU A 124 -5.48 -2.15 -9.41
N LEU A 125 -5.50 -1.77 -10.69
CA LEU A 125 -6.53 -2.13 -11.64
C LEU A 125 -5.93 -2.51 -12.99
N THR A 126 -6.49 -3.54 -13.60
CA THR A 126 -6.20 -3.89 -15.00
C THR A 126 -6.79 -2.87 -15.95
N GLU A 127 -6.38 -2.90 -17.22
CA GLU A 127 -7.01 -2.06 -18.25
C GLU A 127 -8.50 -2.40 -18.44
N THR A 128 -8.88 -3.65 -18.17
CA THR A 128 -10.27 -4.12 -18.25
C THR A 128 -11.11 -3.76 -17.02
N GLY A 129 -10.50 -3.21 -15.97
CA GLY A 129 -11.18 -2.73 -14.76
C GLY A 129 -11.29 -3.75 -13.63
N GLU A 130 -10.63 -4.90 -13.72
CA GLU A 130 -10.47 -5.81 -12.59
C GLU A 130 -9.60 -5.15 -11.52
N GLN A 131 -10.06 -5.17 -10.27
CA GLN A 131 -9.40 -4.47 -9.16
C GLN A 131 -8.73 -5.44 -8.20
N PHE A 132 -7.44 -5.20 -7.94
CA PHE A 132 -6.66 -5.85 -6.91
C PHE A 132 -6.36 -4.86 -5.80
N LYS A 133 -6.93 -5.10 -4.61
CA LYS A 133 -6.80 -4.20 -3.47
C LYS A 133 -6.50 -4.96 -2.19
N GLY A 134 -5.51 -4.48 -1.44
CA GLY A 134 -5.14 -5.14 -0.20
C GLY A 134 -3.96 -4.50 0.51
N ARG A 135 -3.49 -5.21 1.52
CA ARG A 135 -2.24 -4.96 2.24
C ARG A 135 -1.27 -6.06 1.92
N PHE A 136 0.02 -5.79 2.03
CA PHE A 136 1.02 -6.83 1.91
C PHE A 136 2.07 -6.69 3.00
N LYS A 137 2.69 -7.84 3.31
CA LYS A 137 3.91 -7.92 4.09
C LYS A 137 4.91 -8.74 3.28
N ALA A 138 5.99 -8.07 2.88
CA ALA A 138 6.98 -8.62 1.98
C ALA A 138 8.29 -8.93 2.71
N GLU A 139 8.75 -10.18 2.60
CA GLU A 139 10.03 -10.61 3.17
C GLU A 139 11.14 -10.52 2.13
N TRP A 140 12.34 -10.13 2.54
CA TRP A 140 13.48 -10.04 1.62
C TRP A 140 13.99 -11.43 1.23
N GLU A 141 14.19 -11.66 -0.05
CA GLU A 141 14.98 -12.80 -0.50
C GLU A 141 16.48 -12.47 -0.44
N ASN A 142 17.29 -13.44 -0.02
CA ASN A 142 18.71 -13.26 0.26
C ASN A 142 19.60 -13.30 -0.99
N GLN A 143 19.16 -12.69 -2.09
CA GLN A 143 19.92 -12.68 -3.34
C GLN A 143 20.72 -11.38 -3.52
N PRO A 144 22.04 -11.43 -3.71
CA PRO A 144 22.82 -10.27 -4.11
C PRO A 144 22.51 -9.92 -5.57
N VAL A 145 22.29 -8.63 -5.85
CA VAL A 145 22.13 -8.11 -7.20
C VAL A 145 23.12 -6.98 -7.38
N TYR A 146 23.86 -7.03 -8.49
CA TYR A 146 24.85 -6.04 -8.86
C TYR A 146 24.36 -5.33 -10.14
N CYS A 147 23.95 -4.07 -9.98
CA CYS A 147 23.68 -3.17 -11.10
C CYS A 147 24.98 -2.42 -11.41
N GLY A 148 25.37 -2.31 -12.68
CA GLY A 148 26.66 -1.74 -13.08
C GLY A 148 26.70 -1.31 -14.53
#